data_AF-A0A2E9BXH8-F1
#
_entry.id   AF-A0A2E9BXH8-F1
#
_cell.length_a   1.000
_cell.length_b   1.000
_cell.length_c   1.000
_cell.angle_alpha   90.00
_cell.angle_beta   90.00
_cell.angle_gamma   90.00
#
_symmetry.space_group_name_H-M   'P 1'
#
loop_
_entity.id
_entity.type
_entity.pdbx_description
1 polymer ?
#
loop_
_entity_poly.entity_id
_entity_poly.type
_entity_poly.pdbx_seq_one_letter_code
_entity_poly.pdbx_strand_id
1 'polypeptide(L)'
;MHRNHGITADPLFVGMTRPSMVWGVTYSAMMFNIVVTIESFIVTKNLAWLLAFVPIHGVLYLVCLYEPRFFDLLQLWGRTRLPGALNGNLRFWRANSYSPLALTLPGARGRRRDRHVQVLIAVEGALCD
;
A
#
# COMPACT_ATOMS: atom_id res chain seq x y z
N MET A 1 17.08 20.44 38.13
CA MET A 1 17.54 19.14 37.60
C MET A 1 16.34 18.37 37.07
N HIS A 2 16.13 18.36 35.75
CA HIS A 2 15.04 17.65 35.09
C HIS A 2 15.46 16.18 34.90
N ARG A 3 14.97 15.27 35.75
CA ARG A 3 15.19 13.84 35.58
C ARG A 3 14.34 13.39 34.39
N ASN A 4 14.97 13.01 33.28
CA ASN A 4 14.27 12.29 32.23
C ASN A 4 13.75 11.00 32.87
N HIS A 5 12.44 10.91 33.10
CA HIS A 5 11.81 9.65 33.46
C HIS A 5 12.19 8.64 32.37
N GLY A 6 12.90 7.59 32.76
CA GLY A 6 13.34 6.54 31.85
C GLY A 6 12.15 6.04 31.03
N ILE A 7 12.42 5.67 29.78
CA ILE A 7 11.41 5.23 28.82
C ILE A 7 10.62 4.07 29.45
N THR A 8 9.40 4.34 29.90
CA THR A 8 8.50 3.31 30.45
C THR A 8 8.01 2.49 29.27
N ALA A 9 8.60 1.31 29.06
CA ALA A 9 8.22 0.40 27.99
C ALA A 9 7.27 -0.67 28.54
N ASP A 10 6.02 -0.65 28.09
CA ASP A 10 5.06 -1.71 28.41
C ASP A 10 5.32 -2.95 27.54
N PRO A 11 5.13 -4.16 28.08
CA PRO A 11 5.26 -5.39 27.31
C PRO A 11 4.23 -5.43 26.18
N LEU A 12 4.68 -5.32 24.93
CA LEU A 12 3.83 -5.46 23.75
C LEU A 12 3.59 -6.94 23.46
N PHE A 13 2.33 -7.36 23.45
CA PHE A 13 1.93 -8.67 22.92
C PHE A 13 2.02 -8.68 21.40
N VAL A 14 3.24 -8.89 20.89
CA VAL A 14 3.58 -8.82 19.46
C VAL A 14 2.64 -9.69 18.60
N GLY A 15 2.20 -10.84 19.11
CA GLY A 15 1.29 -11.74 18.41
C GLY A 15 -0.06 -11.10 18.00
N MET A 16 -0.58 -10.14 18.78
CA MET A 16 -1.84 -9.44 18.45
C MET A 16 -1.68 -8.36 17.38
N THR A 17 -0.44 -7.96 17.07
CA THR A 17 -0.13 -6.86 16.15
C THR A 17 0.53 -7.32 14.85
N ARG A 18 0.96 -8.59 14.80
CA ARG A 18 1.46 -9.21 13.57
C ARG A 18 0.29 -9.78 12.75
N PRO A 19 0.36 -9.68 11.41
CA PRO A 19 -0.61 -10.35 10.54
C PRO A 19 -0.54 -11.87 10.76
N SER A 20 -1.66 -12.56 10.51
CA SER A 20 -1.71 -14.02 10.62
C SER A 20 -0.73 -14.68 9.64
N MET A 21 0.10 -15.59 10.16
CA MET A 21 1.11 -16.31 9.38
C MET A 21 0.87 -17.83 9.50
N VAL A 22 1.01 -18.53 8.38
CA VAL A 22 0.94 -20.00 8.28
C VAL A 22 2.31 -20.48 7.79
N TRP A 23 2.96 -21.36 8.56
CA TRP A 23 4.32 -21.87 8.27
C TRP A 23 5.38 -20.78 8.01
N GLY A 24 5.21 -19.62 8.66
CA GLY A 24 6.13 -18.48 8.56
C GLY A 24 5.93 -17.58 7.33
N VAL A 25 4.89 -17.83 6.53
CA VAL A 25 4.47 -16.98 5.40
C VAL A 25 3.12 -16.34 5.73
N THR A 26 2.86 -15.12 5.24
CA THR A 26 1.55 -14.46 5.44
C THR A 26 0.43 -15.19 4.70
N TYR A 27 -0.81 -15.02 5.17
CA TYR A 27 -1.98 -15.57 4.50
C TYR A 27 -2.05 -15.20 3.01
N SER A 28 -1.81 -13.92 2.67
CA SER A 28 -1.84 -13.43 1.29
C SER A 28 -0.77 -14.09 0.40
N ALA A 29 0.44 -14.31 0.91
CA ALA A 29 1.50 -14.99 0.16
C ALA A 29 1.25 -16.49 0.02
N MET A 30 0.68 -17.15 1.03
CA MET A 30 0.27 -18.55 0.93
C MET A 30 -0.81 -18.73 -0.15
N MET A 31 -1.80 -17.84 -0.19
CA MET A 31 -2.83 -17.85 -1.23
C MET A 31 -2.22 -17.65 -2.63
N PHE A 32 -1.29 -16.71 -2.79
CA PHE A 32 -0.59 -16.52 -4.05
C PHE A 32 0.17 -17.77 -4.49
N ASN A 33 0.89 -18.42 -3.57
CA ASN A 33 1.62 -19.66 -3.87
C ASN A 33 0.67 -20.76 -4.37
N ILE A 34 -0.42 -21.00 -3.64
CA ILE A 34 -1.43 -22.02 -3.98
C ILE A 34 -2.06 -21.74 -5.34
N VAL A 35 -2.43 -20.50 -5.63
CA VAL A 35 -3.01 -20.13 -6.93
C VAL A 35 -2.01 -20.42 -8.05
N VAL A 36 -0.76 -19.98 -7.90
CA VAL A 36 0.29 -20.19 -8.91
C VAL A 36 0.59 -21.68 -9.14
N THR A 37 0.66 -22.48 -8.08
CA THR A 37 0.95 -23.92 -8.21
C THR A 37 -0.22 -24.70 -8.80
N ILE A 38 -1.47 -24.35 -8.45
CA ILE A 38 -2.66 -24.97 -9.02
C ILE A 38 -2.83 -24.57 -10.48
N GLU A 39 -2.69 -23.29 -10.84
CA GLU A 39 -2.81 -22.82 -12.21
C GLU A 39 -1.75 -23.47 -13.12
N SER A 40 -0.49 -23.52 -12.69
CA SER A 40 0.59 -24.17 -13.44
C SER A 40 0.38 -25.67 -13.60
N PHE A 41 -0.14 -26.35 -12.57
CA PHE A 41 -0.54 -27.76 -12.65
C PHE A 41 -1.66 -27.98 -13.67
N ILE A 42 -2.71 -27.16 -13.68
CA ILE A 42 -3.83 -27.30 -14.62
C ILE A 42 -3.39 -27.06 -16.06
N VAL A 43 -2.56 -26.03 -16.30
CA VAL A 43 -2.08 -25.68 -17.63
C VAL A 43 -1.19 -26.78 -18.21
N THR A 44 -0.27 -27.30 -17.41
CA THR A 44 0.72 -28.29 -17.91
C THR A 44 0.25 -29.73 -17.76
N LYS A 45 -0.77 -29.99 -16.93
CA LYS A 45 -1.25 -31.32 -16.52
C LYS A 45 -0.14 -32.24 -16.01
N ASN A 46 0.92 -31.66 -15.44
CA ASN A 46 2.10 -32.37 -14.98
C ASN A 46 2.23 -32.26 -13.46
N LEU A 47 2.28 -33.40 -12.79
CA LEU A 47 2.37 -33.49 -11.33
C LEU A 47 3.68 -32.89 -10.77
N ALA A 48 4.73 -32.78 -11.58
CA ALA A 48 5.98 -32.15 -11.18
C ALA A 48 5.81 -30.68 -10.71
N TRP A 49 4.75 -29.99 -11.15
CA TRP A 49 4.45 -28.63 -10.71
C TRP A 49 4.07 -28.54 -9.22
N LEU A 50 3.62 -29.63 -8.60
CA LEU A 50 3.45 -29.66 -7.14
C LEU A 50 4.81 -29.51 -6.43
N LEU A 51 5.90 -30.02 -7.01
CA LEU A 51 7.22 -29.89 -6.43
C LEU A 51 7.72 -28.43 -6.47
N ALA A 52 7.27 -27.65 -7.47
CA ALA A 52 7.57 -26.23 -7.59
C ALA A 52 6.95 -25.39 -6.45
N PHE A 53 6.01 -25.94 -5.68
CA PHE A 53 5.49 -25.31 -4.46
C PHE A 53 6.61 -24.95 -3.48
N VAL A 54 7.55 -25.87 -3.26
CA VAL A 54 8.63 -25.74 -2.27
C VAL A 54 9.57 -24.56 -2.57
N PRO A 55 10.17 -24.44 -3.77
CA PRO A 55 11.05 -23.31 -4.06
C PRO A 55 10.31 -21.97 -4.06
N ILE A 56 9.07 -21.93 -4.57
CA ILE A 56 8.27 -20.70 -4.55
C ILE A 56 7.96 -20.32 -3.10
N HIS A 57 7.59 -21.28 -2.25
CA HIS A 57 7.29 -21.03 -0.85
C HIS A 57 8.54 -20.56 -0.09
N GLY A 58 9.72 -21.13 -0.40
CA GLY A 58 11.00 -20.69 0.15
C GLY A 58 11.30 -19.22 -0.16
N VAL A 59 11.07 -18.76 -1.39
CA VAL A 59 11.24 -17.35 -1.75
C VAL A 59 10.26 -16.45 -0.99
N LEU A 60 8.98 -16.85 -0.91
CA LEU A 60 7.97 -16.08 -0.17
C LEU A 60 8.29 -16.01 1.33
N TYR A 61 8.81 -17.09 1.91
CA TYR A 61 9.29 -17.13 3.29
C TYR A 61 10.43 -16.14 3.52
N LEU A 62 11.42 -16.09 2.61
CA LEU A 62 12.52 -15.12 2.72
C LEU A 62 12.02 -13.67 2.66
N VAL A 63 11.03 -13.38 1.81
CA VAL A 63 10.42 -12.04 1.72
C VAL A 63 9.66 -11.70 3.01
N CYS A 64 8.88 -12.65 3.54
CA CYS A 64 8.14 -12.47 4.80
C CYS A 64 9.07 -12.33 6.02
N LEU A 65 10.27 -12.90 5.97
CA LEU A 65 11.27 -12.76 7.02
C LEU A 65 11.81 -11.32 7.10
N TYR A 66 11.98 -10.67 5.93
CA TYR A 66 12.42 -9.27 5.86
C TYR A 66 11.30 -8.32 6.29
N GLU A 67 10.12 -8.44 5.70
CA GLU A 67 8.96 -7.59 6.01
C GLU A 67 7.67 -8.42 6.05
N PRO A 68 7.08 -8.66 7.24
CA PRO A 68 5.93 -9.54 7.38
C PRO A 68 4.65 -8.94 6.78
N ARG A 69 4.64 -7.66 6.38
CA ARG A 69 3.45 -7.01 5.79
C ARG A 69 3.62 -6.73 4.29
N PHE A 70 4.71 -7.20 3.67
CA PHE A 70 5.04 -6.85 2.28
C PHE A 70 3.90 -7.14 1.30
N PHE A 71 3.34 -8.36 1.34
CA PHE A 71 2.27 -8.77 0.42
C PHE A 71 0.95 -8.04 0.66
N ASP A 72 0.61 -7.75 1.92
CA ASP A 72 -0.60 -6.99 2.25
C ASP A 72 -0.49 -5.54 1.80
N LEU A 73 0.68 -4.92 1.99
CA LEU A 73 0.97 -3.58 1.48
C LEU A 73 0.98 -3.56 -0.04
N LEU A 74 1.53 -4.58 -0.69
CA LEU A 74 1.54 -4.69 -2.14
C LEU A 74 0.11 -4.81 -2.70
N GLN A 75 -0.73 -5.63 -2.08
CA GLN A 75 -2.13 -5.76 -2.46
C GLN A 75 -2.90 -4.46 -2.23
N LEU A 76 -2.69 -3.80 -1.10
CA LEU A 76 -3.32 -2.52 -0.78
C LEU A 76 -2.87 -1.42 -1.75
N TRP A 77 -1.58 -1.37 -2.05
CA TRP A 77 -1.02 -0.46 -3.05
C TRP A 77 -1.64 -0.72 -4.43
N GLY A 78 -1.79 -2.00 -4.81
CA GLY A 78 -2.44 -2.38 -6.05
C GLY A 78 -3.88 -1.85 -6.08
N ARG A 79 -4.68 -2.15 -5.06
CA ARG A 79 -6.10 -1.72 -4.99
C ARG A 79 -6.28 -0.21 -4.96
N THR A 80 -5.38 0.51 -4.32
CA THR A 80 -5.50 1.97 -4.18
C THR A 80 -4.90 2.67 -5.38
N ARG A 81 -3.67 2.37 -5.77
CA ARG A 81 -2.91 3.16 -6.75
C ARG A 81 -3.10 2.72 -8.20
N LEU A 82 -3.38 1.44 -8.48
CA LEU A 82 -3.61 0.98 -9.85
C LEU A 82 -4.83 1.63 -10.51
N PRO A 83 -6.01 1.71 -9.87
CA PRO A 83 -7.18 2.33 -10.50
C PRO A 83 -6.93 3.81 -10.83
N GLY A 84 -6.28 4.55 -9.92
CA GLY A 84 -5.92 5.94 -10.16
C GLY A 84 -4.94 6.12 -11.33
N ALA A 85 -3.95 5.22 -11.44
CA ALA A 85 -2.95 5.26 -12.49
C ALA A 85 -3.49 4.83 -13.87
N LEU A 86 -4.33 3.79 -13.91
CA LEU A 86 -4.87 3.19 -15.14
C LEU A 86 -6.04 4.00 -15.72
N ASN A 87 -6.98 4.44 -14.88
CA ASN A 87 -8.17 5.16 -15.34
C ASN A 87 -7.89 6.64 -15.68
N GLY A 88 -6.62 7.07 -15.66
CA GLY A 88 -6.23 8.45 -15.93
C GLY A 88 -6.65 9.45 -14.85
N ASN A 89 -7.28 8.99 -13.76
CA ASN A 89 -7.70 9.82 -12.62
C ASN A 89 -6.49 10.58 -12.04
N LEU A 90 -5.35 9.91 -11.90
CA LEU A 90 -4.09 10.51 -11.48
C LEU A 90 -3.51 11.50 -12.51
N ARG A 91 -3.90 11.44 -13.80
CA ARG A 91 -3.48 12.43 -14.80
C ARG A 91 -4.35 13.68 -14.75
N PHE A 92 -5.66 13.50 -14.61
CA PHE A 92 -6.62 14.61 -14.61
C PHE A 92 -6.65 15.33 -13.25
N TRP A 93 -6.85 14.61 -12.16
CA TRP A 93 -7.01 15.16 -10.82
C TRP A 93 -5.71 15.23 -10.03
N ARG A 94 -4.66 14.55 -10.51
CA ARG A 94 -3.36 14.38 -9.83
C ARG A 94 -3.43 13.68 -8.47
N ALA A 95 -4.62 13.38 -7.97
CA ALA A 95 -4.88 12.59 -6.77
C ALA A 95 -5.59 11.29 -7.13
N ASN A 96 -5.64 10.35 -6.18
CA ASN A 96 -6.42 9.13 -6.31
C ASN A 96 -7.91 9.33 -5.97
N SER A 97 -8.23 10.42 -5.28
CA SER A 97 -9.58 10.82 -4.90
C SER A 97 -10.09 11.91 -5.84
N TYR A 98 -11.38 11.84 -6.18
CA TYR A 98 -12.06 12.93 -6.89
C TYR A 98 -12.23 14.12 -5.94
N SER A 99 -11.71 15.28 -6.31
CA SER A 99 -11.90 16.51 -5.55
C SER A 99 -12.16 17.65 -6.52
N PRO A 100 -13.22 18.47 -6.32
CA PRO A 100 -13.44 19.66 -7.13
C PRO A 100 -12.38 20.74 -6.87
N LEU A 101 -11.56 20.58 -5.84
CA LEU A 101 -10.49 21.51 -5.49
C LEU A 101 -9.30 21.33 -6.45
N ALA A 102 -8.81 22.43 -7.03
CA ALA A 102 -7.59 22.42 -7.83
C ALA A 102 -6.35 22.14 -6.94
N LEU A 103 -5.98 20.86 -6.80
CA LEU A 103 -4.85 20.44 -5.99
C LEU A 103 -3.51 20.72 -6.71
N THR A 104 -2.75 21.65 -6.16
CA THR A 104 -1.36 21.90 -6.60
C THR A 104 -0.44 20.94 -5.85
N LEU A 105 -0.17 19.76 -6.45
CA LEU A 105 0.76 18.81 -5.84
C LEU A 105 2.21 19.30 -5.95
N PRO A 106 3.01 19.14 -4.89
CA PRO A 106 4.44 19.37 -4.98
C PRO A 106 5.07 18.42 -6.00
N GLY A 107 6.03 18.92 -6.79
CA GLY A 107 6.79 18.08 -7.71
C GLY A 107 7.68 17.07 -6.97
N ALA A 108 8.39 16.21 -7.69
CA ALA A 108 9.24 15.14 -7.13
C ALA A 108 10.31 15.63 -6.11
N ARG A 109 10.63 16.93 -6.11
CA ARG A 109 11.53 17.59 -5.15
C ARG A 109 10.83 18.10 -3.88
N GLY A 110 9.54 17.82 -3.68
CA GLY A 110 8.78 18.21 -2.48
C GLY A 110 8.44 19.70 -2.36
N ARG A 111 8.86 20.56 -3.30
CA ARG A 111 8.52 21.99 -3.26
C ARG A 111 7.05 22.20 -3.62
N ARG A 112 6.24 22.62 -2.65
CA ARG A 112 4.91 23.16 -2.90
C ARG A 112 5.09 24.56 -3.50
N ARG A 113 4.43 24.83 -4.63
CA ARG A 113 4.27 26.21 -5.09
C ARG A 113 3.23 26.83 -4.18
N ASP A 114 3.68 27.65 -3.25
CA ASP A 114 2.81 28.45 -2.40
C ASP A 114 2.10 29.47 -3.30
N ARG A 115 0.87 29.16 -3.71
CA ARG A 115 -0.02 30.18 -4.26
C ARG A 115 -0.88 30.62 -3.09
N HIS A 116 -0.58 31.80 -2.56
CA HIS A 116 -1.50 32.55 -1.72
C HIS A 116 -2.89 32.51 -2.37
N VAL A 117 -3.82 31.87 -1.67
CA VAL A 117 -5.22 31.74 -2.05
C VAL A 117 -5.84 33.13 -1.89
N GLN A 118 -5.86 33.94 -2.95
CA GLN A 118 -6.80 35.05 -3.08
C GLN A 118 -8.18 34.46 -3.40
N VAL A 119 -8.82 33.84 -2.41
CA VAL A 119 -10.22 33.42 -2.48
C VAL A 119 -10.92 34.04 -1.28
N LEU A 120 -11.01 35.36 -1.29
CA LEU A 120 -11.90 36.14 -0.42
C LEU A 120 -12.14 37.54 -0.97
N ILE A 121 -12.36 37.71 -2.30
CA ILE A 121 -12.83 39.01 -2.85
C ILE A 121 -13.86 38.82 -3.98
N ALA A 122 -13.93 37.66 -4.64
CA ALA A 122 -14.80 37.50 -5.83
C ALA A 122 -16.30 37.25 -5.53
N VAL A 123 -16.71 37.04 -4.27
CA VAL A 123 -18.14 36.86 -3.93
C VAL A 123 -18.81 38.18 -3.52
N GLU A 124 -18.05 39.18 -3.08
CA GLU A 124 -18.60 40.46 -2.59
C GLU A 124 -18.86 41.48 -3.72
N GLY A 125 -18.39 41.20 -4.95
CA GLY A 125 -18.60 42.08 -6.12
C GLY A 125 -19.82 41.74 -6.97
N ALA A 126 -20.58 40.67 -6.66
CA ALA A 126 -21.74 40.25 -7.45
C ALA A 126 -23.10 40.54 -6.77
N LEU A 127 -23.08 41.29 -5.66
CA LEU A 127 -24.28 41.68 -4.90
C LEU A 127 -24.55 43.20 -4.93
N CYS A 128 -23.80 43.96 -5.73
CA CYS A 128 -23.95 45.42 -5.85
C CYS A 128 -24.22 45.96 -7.27
N ASP A 129 -24.52 45.11 -8.25
CA ASP A 129 -25.06 45.54 -9.55
C ASP A 129 -26.40 44.86 -9.85
#